data_AF-A0A7X7LLU1-F1
#
_entry.id   AF-A0A7X7LLU1-F1
#
_cell.length_a   1.000
_cell.length_b   1.000
_cell.length_c   1.000
_cell.angle_alpha   90.00
_cell.angle_beta   90.00
_cell.angle_gamma   90.00
#
_symmetry.space_group_name_H-M   'P 1'
#
loop_
_entity.id
_entity.type
_entity.pdbx_description
1 polymer ?
#
loop_
_entity_poly.entity_id
_entity_poly.type
_entity_poly.pdbx_seq_one_letter_code
_entity_poly.pdbx_strand_id
1 'polypeptide(L)'
;NNLDWYGRQVYTGFKYGPVRETFQLLREDHPHTHFIVFTTPVSAPLYELMLEKGLYPEYAAWLRDSVEVFGEVFNFMGLNSITADLDHYYDASHFYPEIGTLIAQRVTGRPTPEMPEDFGVLIDGRNLDRHLQDIAQNNHYDN
;
A
#
# COMPACT_ATOMS: atom_id res chain seq x y z
N ASN A 1 -11.66 -1.67 19.51
CA ASN A 1 -11.73 -0.53 18.56
C ASN A 1 -11.71 -1.11 17.13
N ASN A 2 -11.64 -0.27 16.07
CA ASN A 2 -11.57 -0.74 14.67
C ASN A 2 -10.30 -1.59 14.39
N LEU A 3 -9.17 -1.24 14.98
CA LEU A 3 -7.90 -1.98 14.90
C LEU A 3 -8.03 -3.43 15.43
N ASP A 4 -8.65 -3.63 16.60
CA ASP A 4 -8.89 -4.97 17.18
C ASP A 4 -9.81 -5.83 16.31
N TRP A 5 -10.73 -5.20 15.57
CA TRP A 5 -11.61 -5.90 14.64
C TRP A 5 -10.83 -6.40 13.44
N TYR A 6 -9.96 -5.58 12.84
CA TYR A 6 -9.05 -6.02 11.77
C TYR A 6 -8.20 -7.20 12.21
N GLY A 7 -7.54 -7.09 13.37
CA GLY A 7 -6.66 -8.13 13.89
C GLY A 7 -7.37 -9.46 14.15
N ARG A 8 -8.67 -9.45 14.48
CA ARG A 8 -9.43 -10.67 14.79
C ARG A 8 -10.21 -11.23 13.62
N GLN A 9 -10.75 -10.36 12.76
CA GLN A 9 -11.74 -10.73 11.75
C GLN A 9 -11.19 -10.68 10.32
N VAL A 10 -10.23 -9.79 10.06
CA VAL A 10 -9.69 -9.59 8.71
C VAL A 10 -8.36 -10.31 8.55
N TYR A 11 -7.41 -10.06 9.46
CA TYR A 11 -6.06 -10.60 9.37
C TYR A 11 -5.95 -12.04 9.85
N THR A 12 -6.83 -12.48 10.76
CA THR A 12 -6.85 -13.88 11.21
C THR A 12 -7.24 -14.80 10.06
N GLY A 13 -6.30 -15.64 9.62
CA GLY A 13 -6.55 -16.59 8.55
C GLY A 13 -6.69 -15.95 7.17
N PHE A 14 -6.29 -14.67 7.04
CA PHE A 14 -6.19 -14.04 5.73
C PHE A 14 -5.29 -14.87 4.82
N LYS A 15 -5.70 -14.99 3.56
CA LYS A 15 -4.92 -15.61 2.51
C LYS A 15 -5.03 -14.73 1.28
N TYR A 16 -3.88 -14.38 0.73
CA TYR A 16 -3.84 -13.68 -0.55
C TYR A 16 -4.44 -14.58 -1.65
N GLY A 17 -5.47 -14.07 -2.31
CA GLY A 17 -6.22 -14.77 -3.34
C GLY A 17 -5.64 -14.57 -4.75
N PRO A 18 -6.31 -15.11 -5.80
CA PRO A 18 -5.89 -15.00 -7.19
C PRO A 18 -6.15 -13.59 -7.77
N VAL A 19 -5.56 -12.57 -7.15
CA VAL A 19 -5.72 -11.17 -7.56
C VAL A 19 -4.95 -10.89 -8.84
N ARG A 20 -3.80 -11.56 -9.04
CA ARG A 20 -2.98 -11.45 -10.25
C ARG A 20 -3.76 -11.76 -11.52
N GLU A 21 -4.55 -12.83 -11.51
CA GLU A 21 -5.38 -13.23 -12.65
C GLU A 21 -6.41 -12.14 -12.99
N THR A 22 -6.99 -11.50 -11.97
CA THR A 22 -7.90 -10.36 -12.16
C THR A 22 -7.17 -9.17 -12.78
N PHE A 23 -5.94 -8.88 -12.34
CA PHE A 23 -5.12 -7.81 -12.91
C PHE A 23 -4.74 -8.09 -14.37
N GLN A 24 -4.38 -9.34 -14.69
CA GLN A 24 -4.05 -9.77 -16.05
C GLN A 24 -5.24 -9.60 -16.99
N LEU A 25 -6.41 -10.10 -16.58
CA LEU A 25 -7.65 -9.94 -17.35
C LEU A 25 -7.96 -8.45 -17.60
N LEU A 26 -7.81 -7.60 -16.58
CA LEU A 26 -8.05 -6.16 -16.73
C LEU A 26 -7.10 -5.52 -17.76
N ARG A 27 -5.84 -5.94 -17.83
CA ARG A 27 -4.86 -5.44 -18.81
C ARG A 27 -5.13 -5.96 -20.21
N GLU A 28 -5.48 -7.24 -20.33
CA GLU A 28 -5.78 -7.91 -21.61
C GLU A 28 -7.05 -7.34 -22.26
N ASP A 29 -8.09 -7.09 -21.48
CA ASP A 29 -9.35 -6.52 -21.96
C ASP A 29 -9.24 -5.02 -22.34
N HIS A 30 -8.16 -4.35 -21.90
CA HIS A 30 -7.94 -2.92 -22.11
C HIS A 30 -6.51 -2.59 -22.56
N PRO A 31 -6.05 -3.11 -23.71
CA PRO A 31 -4.65 -3.03 -24.14
C PRO A 31 -4.18 -1.60 -24.46
N HIS A 32 -5.11 -0.67 -24.65
CA HIS A 32 -4.83 0.74 -24.94
C HIS A 32 -5.08 1.68 -23.77
N THR A 33 -5.44 1.14 -22.59
CA THR A 33 -5.63 1.95 -21.39
C THR A 33 -4.30 2.13 -20.66
N HIS A 34 -4.01 3.37 -20.29
CA HIS A 34 -2.97 3.68 -19.32
C HIS A 34 -3.53 3.52 -17.92
N PHE A 35 -2.97 2.58 -17.15
CA PHE A 35 -3.39 2.30 -15.78
C PHE A 35 -2.49 3.06 -14.81
N ILE A 36 -3.10 3.86 -13.95
CA ILE A 36 -2.42 4.45 -12.79
C ILE A 36 -2.80 3.59 -11.59
N VAL A 37 -1.86 2.77 -11.13
CA VAL A 37 -2.09 1.83 -10.02
C VAL A 37 -1.52 2.42 -8.74
N PHE A 38 -2.28 2.33 -7.66
CA PHE A 38 -1.81 2.77 -6.35
C PHE A 38 -2.43 1.96 -5.21
N THR A 39 -1.71 1.86 -4.10
CA THR A 39 -2.26 1.35 -2.82
C THR A 39 -2.88 2.51 -2.03
N THR A 40 -3.85 2.24 -1.17
CA THR A 40 -4.40 3.28 -0.26
C THR A 40 -3.63 3.25 1.06
N PRO A 41 -3.30 4.41 1.65
CA PRO A 41 -2.63 4.43 2.95
C PRO A 41 -3.58 3.92 4.04
N VAL A 42 -3.07 3.04 4.90
CA VAL A 42 -3.70 2.69 6.18
C VAL A 42 -2.89 3.31 7.30
N SER A 43 -3.51 3.58 8.45
CA SER A 43 -2.79 4.13 9.60
C SER A 43 -1.60 3.22 10.00
N ALA A 44 -0.54 3.82 10.54
CA ALA A 44 0.64 3.09 10.98
C ALA A 44 0.29 1.92 11.94
N PRO A 45 -0.60 2.09 12.94
CA PRO A 45 -1.00 0.97 13.80
C PRO A 45 -1.66 -0.20 13.04
N LEU A 46 -2.45 0.07 11.99
CA LEU A 46 -3.06 -1.00 11.20
C LEU A 46 -2.07 -1.70 10.28
N TYR A 47 -1.11 -0.93 9.75
CA TYR A 47 0.00 -1.47 8.98
C TYR A 47 0.88 -2.37 9.84
N GLU A 48 1.29 -1.90 11.02
CA GLU A 48 2.10 -2.66 11.98
C GLU A 48 1.36 -3.93 12.43
N LEU A 49 0.08 -3.84 12.75
CA LEU A 49 -0.73 -5.01 13.10
C LEU A 49 -0.75 -6.06 11.98
N MET A 50 -0.78 -5.66 10.70
CA MET A 50 -0.71 -6.59 9.57
C MET A 50 0.62 -7.37 9.61
N LEU A 51 1.72 -6.68 9.91
CA LEU A 51 3.07 -7.24 9.99
C LEU A 51 3.21 -8.17 11.21
N GLU A 52 2.72 -7.76 12.37
CA GLU A 52 2.65 -8.60 13.58
C GLU A 52 1.84 -9.88 13.37
N LYS A 53 0.81 -9.83 12.53
CA LYS A 53 0.02 -11.01 12.14
C LYS A 53 0.72 -11.91 11.12
N GLY A 54 1.95 -11.57 10.73
CA GLY A 54 2.77 -12.36 9.82
C GLY A 54 2.33 -12.26 8.36
N LEU A 55 1.54 -11.24 7.99
CA LEU A 55 0.98 -11.09 6.65
C LEU A 55 1.92 -10.34 5.67
N TYR A 56 3.18 -10.16 6.05
CA TYR A 56 4.20 -9.59 5.15
C TYR A 56 4.33 -10.37 3.82
N PRO A 57 4.36 -11.73 3.79
CA PRO A 57 4.44 -12.47 2.53
C PRO A 57 3.29 -12.16 1.57
N GLU A 58 2.06 -12.05 2.08
CA GLU A 58 0.86 -11.69 1.32
C GLU A 58 0.94 -10.25 0.79
N TYR A 59 1.35 -9.31 1.63
CA TYR A 59 1.56 -7.91 1.22
C TYR A 59 2.63 -7.79 0.13
N ALA A 60 3.75 -8.51 0.30
CA ALA A 60 4.83 -8.52 -0.68
C ALA A 60 4.42 -9.18 -2.01
N ALA A 61 3.61 -10.25 -1.96
CA ALA A 61 3.05 -10.88 -3.15
C ALA A 61 2.13 -9.92 -3.91
N TRP A 62 1.29 -9.19 -3.20
CA TRP A 62 0.39 -8.20 -3.81
C TRP A 62 1.12 -7.07 -4.54
N LEU A 63 2.18 -6.51 -3.92
CA LEU A 63 3.01 -5.50 -4.58
C LEU A 63 3.76 -6.07 -5.80
N ARG A 64 4.28 -7.31 -5.70
CA ARG A 64 4.91 -7.99 -6.84
C ARG A 64 3.95 -8.18 -8.01
N ASP A 65 2.77 -8.73 -7.76
CA ASP A 65 1.77 -8.94 -8.81
C ASP A 65 1.35 -7.63 -9.46
N SER A 66 1.21 -6.56 -8.66
CA SER A 66 0.87 -5.23 -9.17
C SER A 66 1.94 -4.70 -10.12
N VAL A 67 3.22 -4.76 -9.72
CA VAL A 67 4.35 -4.31 -10.55
C VAL A 67 4.52 -5.20 -11.79
N GLU A 68 4.40 -6.52 -11.66
CA GLU A 68 4.57 -7.44 -12.79
C GLU A 68 3.51 -7.23 -13.88
N VAL A 69 2.27 -6.94 -13.49
CA VAL A 69 1.15 -6.78 -14.44
C VAL A 69 1.05 -5.36 -15.01
N PHE A 70 1.29 -4.34 -14.18
CA PHE A 70 1.09 -2.94 -14.56
C PHE A 70 2.40 -2.17 -14.83
N GLY A 71 3.55 -2.74 -14.48
CA GLY A 71 4.88 -2.15 -14.67
C GLY A 71 5.35 -1.31 -13.49
N GLU A 72 4.45 -0.52 -12.91
CA GLU A 72 4.72 0.33 -11.74
C GLU A 72 3.46 0.51 -10.87
N VAL A 73 3.67 0.86 -9.60
CA VAL A 73 2.59 1.19 -8.66
C VAL A 73 3.05 2.28 -7.69
N PHE A 74 2.17 3.24 -7.39
CA PHE A 74 2.39 4.18 -6.29
C PHE A 74 2.00 3.51 -4.97
N ASN A 75 2.97 3.21 -4.13
CA ASN A 75 2.71 2.65 -2.82
C ASN A 75 2.55 3.76 -1.76
N PHE A 76 1.32 3.93 -1.27
CA PHE A 76 1.01 4.84 -0.16
C PHE A 76 0.90 4.11 1.19
N MET A 77 0.88 2.78 1.20
CA MET A 77 0.97 1.97 2.43
C MET A 77 2.41 1.93 2.97
N GLY A 78 2.53 1.67 4.27
CA GLY A 78 3.81 1.61 4.98
C GLY A 78 3.92 2.71 6.04
N LEU A 79 5.10 2.81 6.65
CA LEU A 79 5.41 3.89 7.60
C LEU A 79 5.87 5.12 6.82
N ASN A 80 5.13 6.21 6.94
CA ASN A 80 5.44 7.52 6.36
C ASN A 80 4.74 8.64 7.13
N SER A 81 5.04 9.88 6.76
CA SER A 81 4.52 11.08 7.42
C SER A 81 2.99 11.18 7.47
N ILE A 82 2.26 10.62 6.50
CA ILE A 82 0.79 10.61 6.50
C ILE A 82 0.24 9.47 7.35
N THR A 83 0.78 8.25 7.21
CA THR A 83 0.26 7.08 7.92
C THR A 83 0.53 7.13 9.42
N ALA A 84 1.60 7.82 9.85
CA ALA A 84 1.95 8.00 11.25
C ALA A 84 1.07 9.02 12.00
N ASP A 85 0.42 9.94 11.28
CA ASP A 85 -0.42 10.98 11.88
C ASP A 85 -1.90 10.57 11.82
N LEU A 86 -2.43 10.21 12.98
CA LEU A 86 -3.79 9.70 13.14
C LEU A 86 -4.87 10.77 12.92
N ASP A 87 -4.52 12.06 12.92
CA ASP A 87 -5.48 13.13 12.65
C ASP A 87 -5.95 13.10 11.17
N HIS A 88 -5.20 12.43 10.30
CA HIS A 88 -5.59 12.20 8.90
C HIS A 88 -6.63 11.07 8.71
N TYR A 89 -7.05 10.39 9.78
CA TYR A 89 -7.83 9.16 9.71
C TYR A 89 -9.15 9.23 10.48
N TYR A 90 -10.22 8.79 9.82
CA TYR A 90 -11.51 8.56 10.47
C TYR A 90 -11.48 7.29 11.33
N ASP A 91 -10.84 6.24 10.80
CA ASP A 91 -10.54 5.00 11.49
C ASP A 91 -9.21 4.41 10.98
N ALA A 92 -8.85 3.21 11.44
CA ALA A 92 -7.52 2.67 11.18
C ALA A 92 -7.21 2.43 9.68
N SER A 93 -8.22 2.34 8.81
CA SER A 93 -8.06 2.11 7.37
C SER A 93 -8.55 3.25 6.48
N HIS A 94 -9.40 4.15 6.97
CA HIS A 94 -10.02 5.20 6.15
C HIS A 94 -9.46 6.59 6.48
N PHE A 95 -8.73 7.16 5.52
CA PHE A 95 -8.22 8.53 5.57
C PHE A 95 -9.30 9.57 5.23
N TYR A 96 -9.11 10.83 5.65
CA TYR A 96 -9.99 11.96 5.30
C TYR A 96 -9.72 12.52 3.89
N PRO A 97 -10.70 13.18 3.24
CA PRO A 97 -10.64 13.57 1.83
C PRO A 97 -9.40 14.37 1.38
N GLU A 98 -8.79 15.15 2.26
CA GLU A 98 -7.54 15.87 2.02
C GLU A 98 -6.39 14.95 1.62
N ILE A 99 -6.29 13.75 2.22
CA ILE A 99 -5.30 12.75 1.84
C ILE A 99 -5.60 12.19 0.45
N GLY A 100 -6.88 12.02 0.10
CA GLY A 100 -7.29 11.68 -1.26
C GLY A 100 -6.85 12.71 -2.29
N THR A 101 -6.85 14.00 -1.91
CA THR A 101 -6.34 15.09 -2.76
C THR A 101 -4.82 14.98 -2.97
N LEU A 102 -4.07 14.67 -1.91
CA LEU A 102 -2.62 14.43 -2.01
C LEU A 102 -2.30 13.22 -2.89
N ILE A 103 -3.05 12.12 -2.76
CA ILE A 103 -2.91 10.94 -3.62
C ILE A 103 -3.13 11.34 -5.08
N ALA A 104 -4.22 12.02 -5.39
CA ALA A 104 -4.53 12.46 -6.75
C ALA A 104 -3.44 13.37 -7.33
N GLN A 105 -2.90 14.29 -6.53
CA GLN A 105 -1.79 15.15 -6.91
C GLN A 105 -0.51 14.35 -7.21
N ARG A 106 -0.15 13.38 -6.35
CA ARG A 106 1.04 12.54 -6.51
C ARG A 106 0.95 11.72 -7.80
N VAL A 107 -0.14 10.98 -7.99
CA VAL A 107 -0.28 10.05 -9.12
C VAL A 107 -0.50 10.74 -10.47
N THR A 108 -0.89 12.03 -10.46
CA THR A 108 -1.01 12.85 -11.69
C THR A 108 0.21 13.72 -11.98
N GLY A 109 1.30 13.56 -11.22
CA GLY A 109 2.55 14.30 -11.44
C GLY A 109 2.45 15.79 -11.08
N ARG A 110 1.61 16.13 -10.09
CA ARG A 110 1.37 17.49 -9.61
C ARG A 110 1.64 17.61 -8.10
N PRO A 111 2.83 17.23 -7.60
CA PRO A 111 3.14 17.33 -6.18
C PRO A 111 3.10 18.80 -5.73
N THR A 112 2.65 19.02 -4.49
CA THR A 112 2.63 20.35 -3.86
C THR A 112 3.68 20.45 -2.76
N PRO A 113 4.07 21.66 -2.31
CA PRO A 113 5.01 21.82 -1.21
C PRO A 113 4.56 21.17 0.11
N GLU A 114 3.26 20.99 0.32
CA GLU A 114 2.68 20.37 1.51
C GLU A 114 2.76 18.83 1.48
N MET A 115 3.14 18.24 0.34
CA MET A 115 3.18 16.79 0.19
C MET A 115 4.50 16.22 0.73
N PRO A 116 4.45 15.32 1.72
CA PRO A 116 5.66 14.68 2.22
C PRO A 116 6.36 13.86 1.12
N GLU A 117 7.69 13.93 1.07
CA GLU A 117 8.48 13.20 0.06
C GLU A 117 8.28 11.68 0.14
N ASP A 118 8.12 11.17 1.36
CA ASP A 118 7.91 9.75 1.69
C ASP A 118 6.48 9.23 1.43
N PHE A 119 5.53 10.09 1.05
CA PHE A 119 4.13 9.72 0.84
C PHE A 119 3.82 9.39 -0.63
N GLY A 120 3.64 8.11 -0.96
CA GLY A 120 3.34 7.66 -2.33
C GLY A 120 4.60 7.38 -3.14
N VAL A 121 5.37 6.39 -2.69
CA VAL A 121 6.62 5.96 -3.32
C VAL A 121 6.31 5.20 -4.60
N LEU A 122 6.88 5.62 -5.73
CA LEU A 122 6.75 4.89 -6.99
C LEU A 122 7.65 3.65 -6.95
N ILE A 123 7.05 2.47 -7.02
CA ILE A 123 7.77 1.19 -7.09
C ILE A 123 7.57 0.53 -8.45
N ASP A 124 8.64 -0.05 -8.97
CA ASP A 124 8.70 -0.72 -10.26
C ASP A 124 9.71 -1.88 -10.23
N GLY A 125 9.90 -2.56 -11.36
CA GLY A 125 10.82 -3.71 -11.45
C GLY A 125 12.29 -3.41 -11.12
N ARG A 126 12.69 -2.14 -10.99
CA ARG A 126 14.07 -1.72 -10.68
C ARG A 126 14.30 -1.54 -9.18
N ASN A 127 13.28 -1.16 -8.43
CA ASN A 127 13.40 -0.85 -7.00
C ASN A 127 12.55 -1.75 -6.08
N LEU A 128 11.65 -2.57 -6.63
CA LEU A 128 10.72 -3.40 -5.86
C LEU A 128 11.42 -4.29 -4.83
N ASP A 129 12.48 -5.01 -5.22
CA ASP A 129 13.17 -5.92 -4.30
C ASP A 129 13.80 -5.18 -3.12
N ARG A 130 14.37 -4.00 -3.37
CA ARG A 130 14.91 -3.15 -2.30
C ARG A 130 13.80 -2.64 -1.39
N HIS A 131 12.72 -2.12 -1.97
CA HIS A 131 11.56 -1.65 -1.21
C HIS A 131 10.99 -2.71 -0.28
N LEU A 132 10.86 -3.96 -0.77
CA LEU A 132 10.41 -5.10 0.04
C LEU A 132 11.44 -5.50 1.11
N GLN A 133 12.73 -5.46 0.80
CA GLN A 133 13.79 -5.71 1.78
C GLN A 133 13.79 -4.67 2.91
N ASP A 134 13.60 -3.39 2.59
CA ASP A 134 13.54 -2.31 3.57
C ASP A 134 12.35 -2.52 4.52
N ILE A 135 11.19 -2.89 3.98
CA ILE A 135 10.02 -3.28 4.80
C ILE A 135 10.37 -4.48 5.69
N ALA A 136 10.93 -5.55 5.13
CA ALA A 136 11.26 -6.76 5.91
C ALA A 136 12.24 -6.47 7.06
N GLN A 137 13.28 -5.65 6.82
CA GLN A 137 14.25 -5.27 7.85
C GLN A 137 13.60 -4.44 8.96
N ASN A 138 12.72 -3.51 8.61
CA ASN A 138 11.98 -2.71 9.59
C ASN A 138 11.01 -3.56 10.42
N ASN A 139 10.56 -4.71 9.91
CA ASN A 139 9.69 -5.65 10.65
C ASN A 139 10.45 -6.55 11.63
N HIS A 140 11.79 -6.60 11.58
CA HIS A 140 12.60 -7.46 12.45
C HIS A 140 12.99 -6.79 13.79
N TYR A 141 12.51 -5.57 14.05
CA TYR A 141 12.60 -4.93 15.36
C TYR A 141 11.44 -5.40 16.24
N ASP A 142 11.51 -6.65 16.72
CA ASP A 142 10.96 -7.15 17.99
C ASP A 142 11.06 -8.68 18.03
N ASN A 143 12.19 -9.15 18.56
CA ASN A 143 12.38 -10.52 19.10
C ASN A 143 12.64 -10.40 20.60
#